data_AF-A0A8T4MPB6-F1
#
_entry.id   AF-A0A8T4MPB6-F1
#
_cell.length_a   1.000
_cell.length_b   1.000
_cell.length_c   1.000
_cell.angle_alpha   90.00
_cell.angle_beta   90.00
_cell.angle_gamma   90.00
#
_symmetry.space_group_name_H-M   'P 1'
#
loop_
_entity.id
_entity.type
_entity.pdbx_description
1 polymer ?
#
loop_
_entity_poly.entity_id
_entity_poly.type
_entity_poly.pdbx_seq_one_letter_code
_entity_poly.pdbx_strand_id
1 'polypeptide(L)'
;MKKIISSKRLNSHAQVWVETAIYTLIGLTLIAVVMSSALPQIEKIKDRETVKQTMVALNQLNQKISETREAPSSARIYDIFLSKGKLEIDSGNDTITYKLENTRLKFSEIGEKVKEGDIITETQTYGSRFNIILYLNLSQNTNITFNNQEILKTIQQGPSPSKIKIYNNGIIDGKGRYVVDLSM
;
A
#
# COMPACT_ATOMS: atom_id res chain seq x y z
N MET A 1 15.13 -44.58 -66.80
CA MET A 1 15.99 -44.54 -65.59
C MET A 1 15.22 -43.86 -64.46
N LYS A 2 14.86 -44.59 -63.38
CA LYS A 2 14.20 -44.03 -62.18
C LYS A 2 15.25 -43.83 -61.08
N LYS A 3 15.50 -42.59 -60.69
CA LYS A 3 16.42 -42.22 -59.60
C LYS A 3 15.66 -42.34 -58.28
N ILE A 4 15.95 -43.38 -57.49
CA ILE A 4 15.37 -43.58 -56.16
C ILE A 4 16.05 -42.58 -55.21
N ILE A 5 15.29 -41.61 -54.71
CA ILE A 5 15.74 -40.64 -53.72
C ILE A 5 15.77 -41.36 -52.37
N SER A 6 16.98 -41.63 -51.87
CA SER A 6 17.22 -42.21 -50.55
C SER A 6 16.77 -41.24 -49.46
N SER A 7 15.67 -41.57 -48.78
CA SER A 7 15.18 -40.85 -47.60
C SER A 7 16.13 -41.12 -46.42
N LYS A 8 16.91 -40.10 -46.05
CA LYS A 8 17.81 -40.10 -44.90
C LYS A 8 16.98 -40.34 -43.62
N ARG A 9 17.13 -41.51 -42.97
CA ARG A 9 16.48 -41.81 -41.69
C ARG A 9 16.99 -40.84 -40.62
N LEU A 10 16.13 -39.92 -40.17
CA LEU A 10 16.39 -39.09 -38.99
C LEU A 10 16.51 -39.98 -37.74
N ASN A 11 17.41 -39.63 -36.83
CA ASN A 11 17.61 -40.34 -35.57
C ASN A 11 16.32 -40.23 -34.73
N SER A 12 15.61 -41.34 -34.52
CA SER A 12 14.30 -41.37 -33.85
C SER A 12 14.32 -40.77 -32.45
N HIS A 13 15.44 -40.89 -31.74
CA HIS A 13 15.60 -40.35 -30.39
C HIS A 13 15.68 -38.82 -30.40
N ALA A 14 16.39 -38.24 -31.37
CA ALA A 14 16.47 -36.79 -31.52
C ALA A 14 15.10 -36.19 -31.88
N GLN A 15 14.31 -36.90 -32.68
CA GLN A 15 12.95 -36.49 -33.01
C GLN A 15 12.04 -36.42 -31.77
N VAL A 16 12.11 -37.43 -30.89
CA VAL A 16 11.32 -37.45 -29.64
C VAL A 16 11.69 -36.30 -28.71
N TRP A 17 12.98 -35.98 -28.59
CA TRP A 17 13.44 -34.83 -27.80
C TRP A 17 12.95 -33.50 -28.37
N VAL A 18 13.00 -33.33 -29.69
CA VAL A 18 12.50 -32.12 -30.36
C VAL A 18 10.99 -31.98 -30.18
N GLU A 19 10.24 -33.07 -30.32
CA GLU A 19 8.78 -33.08 -30.12
C GLU A 19 8.41 -32.69 -28.68
N THR A 20 9.11 -33.26 -27.69
CA THR A 20 8.92 -32.92 -26.27
C THR A 20 9.24 -31.46 -26.00
N ALA A 21 10.32 -30.94 -26.59
CA ALA A 21 10.71 -29.54 -26.47
C ALA A 21 9.67 -28.60 -27.08
N ILE A 22 9.13 -28.94 -28.26
CA ILE A 22 8.10 -28.14 -28.95
C ILE A 22 6.80 -28.11 -28.13
N TYR A 23 6.33 -29.25 -27.61
CA TYR A 23 5.11 -29.27 -26.79
C TYR A 23 5.29 -28.50 -25.48
N THR A 24 6.45 -28.61 -24.84
CA THR A 24 6.77 -27.82 -23.64
C THR A 24 6.78 -26.33 -23.96
N LEU A 25 7.38 -25.93 -25.08
CA LEU A 25 7.43 -24.54 -25.52
C LEU A 25 6.01 -23.99 -25.78
N ILE A 26 5.18 -24.74 -26.51
CA ILE A 26 3.78 -24.37 -26.75
C ILE A 26 3.05 -24.21 -25.42
N GLY A 27 3.19 -25.15 -24.49
CA GLY A 27 2.60 -25.06 -23.15
C GLY A 27 3.02 -23.79 -22.40
N LEU A 28 4.32 -23.50 -22.37
CA LEU A 28 4.85 -22.28 -21.75
C LEU A 28 4.34 -21.01 -22.43
N THR A 29 4.23 -20.98 -23.76
CA THR A 29 3.70 -19.83 -24.49
C THR A 29 2.22 -19.58 -24.15
N LEU A 30 1.41 -20.62 -24.04
CA LEU A 30 0.01 -20.49 -23.65
C LEU A 30 -0.14 -19.93 -22.23
N ILE A 31 0.66 -20.43 -21.27
CA ILE A 31 0.67 -19.92 -19.90
C ILE A 31 1.08 -18.45 -19.87
N ALA A 32 2.10 -18.06 -20.63
CA ALA A 32 2.58 -16.68 -20.68
C ALA A 32 1.50 -15.72 -21.23
N VAL A 33 0.78 -16.12 -22.27
CA VAL A 33 -0.34 -15.33 -22.84
C VAL A 33 -1.44 -15.14 -21.80
N VAL A 34 -1.86 -16.21 -21.12
CA VAL A 34 -2.87 -16.13 -20.06
C VAL A 34 -2.40 -15.21 -18.93
N MET A 35 -1.18 -15.40 -18.43
CA MET A 35 -0.61 -14.59 -17.35
C MET A 35 -0.53 -13.11 -17.73
N SER A 36 -0.13 -12.77 -18.95
CA SER A 36 -0.08 -11.38 -19.42
C SER A 36 -1.43 -10.68 -19.32
N SER A 37 -2.54 -11.41 -19.50
CA SER A 37 -3.89 -10.86 -19.36
C SER A 37 -4.39 -10.83 -17.90
N ALA A 38 -3.94 -11.76 -17.06
CA ALA A 38 -4.34 -11.89 -15.66
C ALA A 38 -3.59 -10.94 -14.71
N LEU A 39 -2.31 -10.66 -15.00
CA LEU A 39 -1.44 -9.84 -14.15
C LEU A 39 -2.05 -8.48 -13.74
N PRO A 40 -2.67 -7.69 -14.65
CA PRO A 40 -3.28 -6.42 -14.27
C PRO A 40 -4.41 -6.55 -13.24
N GLN A 41 -5.15 -7.66 -13.24
CA GLN A 41 -6.23 -7.89 -12.27
C GLN A 41 -5.66 -8.29 -10.91
N ILE A 42 -4.60 -9.11 -10.91
CA ILE A 42 -3.89 -9.49 -9.69
C ILE A 42 -3.29 -8.25 -9.02
N GLU A 43 -2.69 -7.33 -9.80
CA GLU A 43 -2.18 -6.06 -9.28
C GLU A 43 -3.28 -5.23 -8.60
N LYS A 44 -4.46 -5.11 -9.21
CA LYS A 44 -5.60 -4.39 -8.61
C LYS A 44 -6.07 -5.00 -7.30
N ILE A 45 -6.14 -6.33 -7.22
CA ILE A 45 -6.53 -7.05 -6.00
C ILE A 45 -5.47 -6.81 -4.91
N LYS A 46 -4.18 -6.93 -5.25
CA LYS A 46 -3.09 -6.68 -4.31
C LYS A 46 -3.11 -5.25 -3.77
N ASP A 47 -3.28 -4.27 -4.64
CA ASP A 47 -3.35 -2.85 -4.25
C ASP A 47 -4.58 -2.58 -3.38
N ARG A 48 -5.71 -3.23 -3.64
CA ARG A 48 -6.93 -3.08 -2.83
C ARG A 48 -6.72 -3.61 -1.42
N GLU A 49 -6.08 -4.76 -1.29
CA GLU A 49 -5.76 -5.33 0.02
C GLU A 49 -4.72 -4.49 0.76
N THR A 50 -3.73 -3.92 0.05
CA THR A 50 -2.81 -2.94 0.66
C THR A 50 -3.56 -1.75 1.24
N VAL A 51 -4.47 -1.13 0.48
CA VAL A 51 -5.26 0.03 0.97
C VAL A 51 -6.09 -0.35 2.19
N LYS A 52 -6.81 -1.48 2.15
CA LYS A 52 -7.61 -1.95 3.29
C LYS A 52 -6.76 -2.20 4.53
N GLN A 53 -5.63 -2.88 4.38
CA GLN A 53 -4.71 -3.14 5.50
C GLN A 53 -4.20 -1.83 6.09
N THR A 54 -3.87 -0.84 5.24
CA THR A 54 -3.48 0.49 5.70
C THR A 54 -4.62 1.21 6.41
N MET A 55 -5.87 1.12 5.94
CA MET A 55 -7.03 1.68 6.65
C MET A 55 -7.18 1.06 8.05
N VAL A 56 -7.04 -0.26 8.16
CA VAL A 56 -7.06 -0.95 9.46
C VAL A 56 -5.92 -0.45 10.36
N ALA A 57 -4.70 -0.32 9.82
CA ALA A 57 -3.56 0.18 10.58
C ALA A 57 -3.75 1.64 11.04
N LEU A 58 -4.32 2.51 10.20
CA LEU A 58 -4.64 3.89 10.56
C LEU A 58 -5.72 3.97 11.64
N ASN A 59 -6.75 3.12 11.59
CA ASN A 59 -7.75 3.04 12.64
C ASN A 59 -7.16 2.57 13.97
N GLN A 60 -6.26 1.58 13.93
CA GLN A 60 -5.53 1.13 15.12
C GLN A 60 -4.62 2.24 15.68
N LEU A 61 -3.92 2.97 14.82
CA LEU A 61 -3.12 4.12 15.22
C LEU A 61 -3.99 5.20 15.88
N ASN A 62 -5.13 5.55 15.27
CA ASN A 62 -6.09 6.49 15.83
C ASN A 62 -6.58 6.06 17.22
N GLN A 63 -6.93 4.78 17.36
CA GLN A 63 -7.34 4.22 18.65
C GLN A 63 -6.23 4.36 19.70
N LYS A 64 -4.96 4.13 19.33
CA LYS A 64 -3.81 4.22 20.25
C LYS A 64 -3.48 5.65 20.63
N ILE A 65 -3.69 6.61 19.72
CA ILE A 65 -3.65 8.04 20.03
C ILE A 65 -4.76 8.39 21.03
N SER A 66 -6.00 7.93 20.80
CA SER A 66 -7.13 8.17 21.70
C SER A 66 -6.94 7.53 23.09
N GLU A 67 -6.41 6.31 23.17
CA GLU A 67 -6.09 5.65 24.45
C GLU A 67 -4.99 6.40 25.21
N THR A 68 -3.98 6.91 24.50
CA THR A 68 -2.88 7.67 25.10
C THR A 68 -3.35 9.04 25.60
N ARG A 69 -4.36 9.63 24.96
CA ARG A 69 -5.02 10.86 25.41
C ARG A 69 -5.67 10.70 26.78
N GLU A 70 -6.36 9.58 27.01
CA GLU A 70 -7.09 9.31 28.26
C GLU A 70 -6.16 8.95 29.43
N ALA A 71 -4.90 8.61 29.15
CA ALA A 71 -3.89 8.27 30.15
C ALA A 71 -2.74 9.31 30.15
N PRO A 72 -2.79 10.36 30.99
CA PRO A 72 -1.72 11.34 31.10
C PRO A 72 -0.36 10.69 31.41
N SER A 73 0.72 11.23 30.83
CA SER A 73 2.09 10.71 30.98
C SER A 73 2.31 9.28 30.48
N SER A 74 1.39 8.77 29.68
CA SER A 74 1.50 7.46 29.04
C SER A 74 2.28 7.54 27.73
N ALA A 75 3.12 6.54 27.49
CA ALA A 75 3.70 6.26 26.18
C ALA A 75 3.09 4.97 25.59
N ARG A 76 2.87 4.96 24.29
CA ARG A 76 2.53 3.77 23.51
C ARG A 76 3.46 3.68 22.32
N ILE A 77 3.81 2.46 21.92
CA ILE A 77 4.58 2.21 20.71
C ILE A 77 3.63 1.47 19.77
N TYR A 78 3.52 1.97 18.54
CA TYR A 78 2.77 1.33 17.48
C TYR A 78 3.69 1.06 16.30
N ASP A 79 3.72 -0.20 15.86
CA ASP A 79 4.52 -0.63 14.71
C ASP A 79 3.65 -0.54 13.46
N ILE A 80 3.94 0.41 12.57
CA ILE A 80 3.25 0.54 11.29
C ILE A 80 4.05 -0.13 10.18
N PHE A 81 3.41 -1.03 9.45
CA PHE A 81 3.98 -1.68 8.28
C PHE A 81 3.34 -1.15 6.99
N LEU A 82 4.16 -0.54 6.12
CA LEU A 82 3.72 -0.01 4.84
C LEU A 82 4.27 -0.86 3.71
N SER A 83 3.40 -1.70 3.12
CA SER A 83 3.79 -2.58 2.01
C SER A 83 4.00 -1.83 0.69
N LYS A 84 3.29 -0.72 0.48
CA LYS A 84 3.44 0.22 -0.64
C LYS A 84 3.02 1.63 -0.23
N GLY A 85 3.46 2.61 -1.01
CA GLY A 85 3.06 4.01 -0.85
C GLY A 85 3.84 4.73 0.26
N LYS A 86 3.29 5.85 0.72
CA LYS A 86 3.90 6.68 1.76
C LYS A 86 2.86 7.16 2.75
N LEU A 87 3.28 7.32 3.99
CA LEU A 87 2.49 7.94 5.06
C LEU A 87 3.11 9.29 5.41
N GLU A 88 2.29 10.32 5.44
CA GLU A 88 2.67 11.68 5.78
C GLU A 88 1.94 12.08 7.06
N ILE A 89 2.70 12.43 8.09
CA ILE A 89 2.19 12.95 9.35
C ILE A 89 2.46 14.46 9.33
N ASP A 90 1.40 15.24 9.22
CA ASP A 90 1.45 16.70 9.23
C ASP A 90 1.02 17.21 10.60
N SER A 91 2.01 17.52 11.42
CA SER A 91 1.83 18.11 12.75
C SER A 91 1.29 19.54 12.72
N GLY A 92 1.49 20.30 11.63
CA GLY A 92 0.96 21.67 11.53
C GLY A 92 -0.55 21.69 11.30
N ASN A 93 -1.08 20.67 10.63
CA ASN A 93 -2.51 20.52 10.35
C ASN A 93 -3.22 19.46 11.22
N ASP A 94 -2.50 18.76 12.10
CA ASP A 94 -3.00 17.61 12.86
C ASP A 94 -3.64 16.53 11.97
N THR A 95 -2.99 16.22 10.84
CA THR A 95 -3.50 15.24 9.86
C THR A 95 -2.48 14.15 9.57
N ILE A 96 -2.98 12.94 9.38
CA ILE A 96 -2.20 11.80 8.92
C ILE A 96 -2.75 11.40 7.55
N THR A 97 -1.91 11.45 6.53
CA THR A 97 -2.28 11.20 5.13
C THR A 97 -1.50 10.02 4.58
N TYR A 98 -2.18 8.97 4.13
CA TYR A 98 -1.55 7.90 3.35
C TYR A 98 -1.81 8.11 1.86
N LYS A 99 -0.78 7.89 1.04
CA LYS A 99 -0.84 8.02 -0.42
C LYS A 99 -0.33 6.75 -1.09
N LEU A 100 -1.20 6.10 -1.86
CA LEU A 100 -0.84 5.07 -2.83
C LEU A 100 -0.92 5.66 -4.23
N GLU A 101 0.24 5.93 -4.81
CA GLU A 101 0.36 6.59 -6.11
C GLU A 101 0.44 5.56 -7.24
N ASN A 102 0.01 5.98 -8.44
CA ASN A 102 0.30 5.27 -9.69
C ASN A 102 -0.26 3.82 -9.74
N THR A 103 -1.44 3.58 -9.17
CA THR A 103 -2.10 2.27 -9.15
C THR A 103 -3.10 2.09 -10.31
N ARG A 104 -3.32 0.85 -10.75
CA ARG A 104 -4.41 0.51 -11.69
C ARG A 104 -5.78 0.40 -11.01
N LEU A 105 -5.82 0.51 -9.69
CA LEU A 105 -7.02 0.36 -8.89
C LEU A 105 -7.83 1.66 -8.83
N LYS A 106 -9.05 1.63 -9.35
CA LYS A 106 -10.10 2.59 -8.97
C LYS A 106 -10.72 2.07 -7.67
N PHE A 107 -10.39 2.70 -6.54
CA PHE A 107 -10.86 2.25 -5.22
C PHE A 107 -12.24 2.80 -4.88
N SER A 108 -12.44 4.10 -5.06
CA SER A 108 -13.71 4.81 -4.93
C SER A 108 -14.07 5.55 -6.23
N GLU A 109 -15.22 6.21 -6.25
CA GLU A 109 -15.55 7.15 -7.32
C GLU A 109 -14.54 8.30 -7.39
N ILE A 110 -14.25 8.73 -8.63
CA ILE A 110 -13.17 9.69 -8.90
C ILE A 110 -13.60 11.06 -8.40
N GLY A 111 -12.76 11.69 -7.58
CA GLY A 111 -13.03 12.99 -6.98
C GLY A 111 -14.08 12.97 -5.86
N GLU A 112 -14.65 11.80 -5.55
CA GLU A 112 -15.57 11.64 -4.44
C GLU A 112 -14.81 11.28 -3.16
N LYS A 113 -15.13 11.99 -2.08
CA LYS A 113 -14.61 11.72 -0.74
C LYS A 113 -15.58 10.80 -0.01
N VAL A 114 -15.17 9.56 0.20
CA VAL A 114 -15.95 8.55 0.92
C VAL A 114 -15.43 8.46 2.35
N LYS A 115 -16.31 8.67 3.34
CA LYS A 115 -15.95 8.56 4.75
C LYS A 115 -16.28 7.16 5.27
N GLU A 116 -15.28 6.45 5.77
CA GLU A 116 -15.41 5.16 6.44
C GLU A 116 -14.84 5.26 7.85
N GLY A 117 -15.73 5.40 8.85
CA GLY A 117 -15.32 5.72 10.22
C GLY A 117 -14.67 7.10 10.31
N ASP A 118 -13.46 7.18 10.87
CA ASP A 118 -12.68 8.43 10.99
C ASP A 118 -11.76 8.70 9.79
N ILE A 119 -11.72 7.78 8.82
CA ILE A 119 -10.87 7.88 7.65
C ILE A 119 -11.70 8.35 6.46
N ILE A 120 -11.18 9.36 5.74
CA ILE A 120 -11.73 9.82 4.48
C ILE A 120 -10.86 9.28 3.36
N THR A 121 -11.48 8.60 2.40
CA THR A 121 -10.81 8.05 1.22
C THR A 121 -11.15 8.89 0.00
N GLU A 122 -10.15 9.18 -0.83
CA GLU A 122 -10.30 9.90 -2.09
C GLU A 122 -9.51 9.18 -3.19
N THR A 123 -10.16 8.98 -4.35
CA THR A 123 -9.50 8.45 -5.54
C THR A 123 -9.35 9.58 -6.57
N GLN A 124 -8.13 9.82 -7.02
CA GLN A 124 -7.79 10.82 -8.03
C GLN A 124 -7.24 10.15 -9.30
N THR A 125 -7.50 10.75 -10.46
CA THR A 125 -6.92 10.29 -11.73
C THR A 125 -5.49 10.79 -11.89
N TYR A 126 -4.60 9.90 -12.33
CA TYR A 126 -3.21 10.20 -12.68
C TYR A 126 -2.89 9.57 -14.04
N GLY A 127 -3.13 10.32 -15.12
CA GLY A 127 -3.01 9.79 -16.49
C GLY A 127 -3.99 8.64 -16.74
N SER A 128 -3.46 7.45 -17.06
CA SER A 128 -4.24 6.21 -17.24
C SER A 128 -4.39 5.38 -15.96
N ARG A 129 -3.93 5.92 -14.83
CA ARG A 129 -3.87 5.27 -13.52
C ARG A 129 -4.55 6.15 -12.47
N PHE A 130 -4.51 5.71 -11.23
CA PHE A 130 -5.17 6.36 -10.10
C PHE A 130 -4.19 6.58 -8.94
N ASN A 131 -4.48 7.61 -8.15
CA ASN A 131 -3.89 7.84 -6.84
C ASN A 131 -5.00 7.64 -5.81
N ILE A 132 -4.70 6.90 -4.75
CA ILE A 132 -5.62 6.68 -3.63
C ILE A 132 -5.03 7.38 -2.41
N ILE A 133 -5.83 8.24 -1.80
CA ILE A 133 -5.43 9.04 -0.66
C ILE A 133 -6.37 8.72 0.50
N LEU A 134 -5.79 8.41 1.66
CA LEU A 134 -6.52 8.23 2.92
C LEU A 134 -6.15 9.38 3.85
N TYR A 135 -7.15 10.07 4.38
CA TYR A 135 -6.98 11.14 5.35
C TYR A 135 -7.54 10.72 6.69
N LEU A 136 -6.74 10.88 7.74
CA LEU A 136 -7.17 10.80 9.12
C LEU A 136 -6.98 12.20 9.73
N ASN A 137 -8.09 12.86 10.07
CA ASN A 137 -8.08 14.19 10.66
C ASN A 137 -8.22 14.07 12.18
N LEU A 138 -7.24 14.60 12.91
CA LEU A 138 -7.19 14.57 14.37
C LEU A 138 -7.37 15.96 14.98
N SER A 139 -7.41 17.02 14.16
CA SER A 139 -7.41 18.43 14.56
C SER A 139 -8.56 18.80 15.48
N GLN A 140 -9.67 18.05 15.45
CA GLN A 140 -10.82 18.32 16.32
C GLN A 140 -10.52 18.09 17.80
N ASN A 141 -9.71 17.09 18.12
CA ASN A 141 -9.57 16.59 19.49
C ASN A 141 -8.13 16.50 20.00
N THR A 142 -7.15 16.52 19.09
CA THR A 142 -5.75 16.26 19.39
C THR A 142 -4.87 17.22 18.61
N ASN A 143 -3.85 17.76 19.29
CA ASN A 143 -2.74 18.46 18.67
C ASN A 143 -1.56 17.49 18.57
N ILE A 144 -1.03 17.27 17.37
CA ILE A 144 0.04 16.33 17.11
C ILE A 144 1.34 17.10 16.90
N THR A 145 2.35 16.84 17.72
CA THR A 145 3.72 17.32 17.47
C THR A 145 4.62 16.18 17.06
N PHE A 146 5.73 16.48 16.38
CA PHE A 146 6.78 15.51 16.14
C PHE A 146 8.08 16.00 16.77
N ASN A 147 8.59 15.30 17.79
CA ASN A 147 9.69 15.76 18.63
C ASN A 147 9.49 17.20 19.16
N ASN A 148 8.26 17.53 19.59
CA ASN A 148 7.81 18.87 20.01
C ASN A 148 7.91 19.96 18.92
N GLN A 149 7.93 19.57 17.64
CA GLN A 149 7.96 20.50 16.51
C GLN A 149 6.76 20.26 15.57
N GLU A 150 6.26 21.34 14.96
CA GLU A 150 5.26 21.27 13.88
C GLU A 150 5.97 21.02 12.55
N ILE A 151 6.21 19.75 12.23
CA ILE A 151 6.89 19.36 11.00
C ILE A 151 6.08 18.32 10.22
N LEU A 152 6.26 18.31 8.90
CA LEU A 152 5.78 17.25 8.04
C LEU A 152 6.78 16.08 8.08
N LYS A 153 6.38 14.95 8.67
CA LYS A 153 7.18 13.72 8.66
C LYS A 153 6.63 12.75 7.63
N THR A 154 7.47 12.31 6.70
CA THR A 154 7.13 11.27 5.72
C THR A 154 7.77 9.94 6.08
N ILE A 155 6.97 8.88 6.10
CA ILE A 155 7.37 7.48 6.21
C ILE A 155 7.19 6.83 4.85
N GLN A 156 8.27 6.29 4.30
CA GLN A 156 8.25 5.55 3.04
C GLN A 156 8.04 4.06 3.30
N GLN A 157 7.60 3.34 2.29
CA GLN A 157 7.57 1.87 2.32
C GLN A 157 8.94 1.28 2.67
N GLY A 158 8.95 0.17 3.42
CA GLY A 158 10.18 -0.48 3.85
C GLY A 158 9.98 -1.96 4.19
N PRO A 159 11.07 -2.76 4.24
CA PRO A 159 11.00 -4.18 4.56
C PRO A 159 10.69 -4.46 6.03
N SER A 160 10.86 -3.46 6.91
CA SER A 160 10.60 -3.55 8.34
C SER A 160 9.52 -2.55 8.80
N PRO A 161 8.74 -2.86 9.84
CA PRO A 161 7.82 -1.91 10.44
C PRO A 161 8.54 -0.66 10.96
N SER A 162 7.93 0.50 10.76
CA SER A 162 8.37 1.76 11.37
C SER A 162 7.72 1.89 12.74
N LYS A 163 8.53 2.15 13.77
CA LYS A 163 8.03 2.33 15.13
C LYS A 163 7.60 3.77 15.32
N ILE A 164 6.36 3.98 15.75
CA ILE A 164 5.85 5.28 16.13
C ILE A 164 5.62 5.25 17.63
N LYS A 165 6.41 6.04 18.36
CA LYS A 165 6.19 6.29 19.78
C LYS A 165 5.23 7.47 19.92
N ILE A 166 4.13 7.21 20.60
CA ILE A 166 3.05 8.15 20.89
C ILE A 166 3.16 8.50 22.37
N TYR A 167 3.37 9.78 22.69
CA TYR A 167 3.55 10.23 24.05
C TYR A 167 2.60 11.38 24.40
N ASN A 168 1.88 11.25 25.50
CA ASN A 168 1.02 12.31 26.02
C ASN A 168 1.72 13.05 27.17
N ASN A 169 2.06 14.31 26.95
CA ASN A 169 2.70 15.17 27.95
C ASN A 169 1.72 15.64 29.05
N GLY A 170 0.43 15.32 28.94
CA GLY A 170 -0.62 15.85 29.82
C GLY A 170 -0.93 17.33 29.59
N ILE A 171 -0.38 17.91 28.51
CA ILE A 171 -0.55 19.32 28.16
C ILE A 171 -1.82 19.45 27.34
N ILE A 172 -2.66 20.40 27.74
CA ILE A 172 -3.83 20.84 26.98
C ILE A 172 -3.42 22.13 26.27
N ASP A 173 -3.61 22.18 24.96
CA ASP A 173 -3.32 23.38 24.16
C ASP A 173 -4.30 24.52 24.50
N GLY A 174 -4.01 25.73 24.00
CA GLY A 174 -4.85 26.91 24.21
C GLY A 174 -6.29 26.79 23.67
N LYS A 175 -6.62 25.69 22.97
CA LYS A 175 -7.95 25.37 22.42
C LYS A 175 -8.63 24.21 23.17
N GLY A 176 -8.06 23.72 24.27
CA GLY A 176 -8.64 22.62 25.04
C GLY A 176 -8.32 21.22 24.49
N ARG A 177 -7.39 21.07 23.55
CA ARG A 177 -7.02 19.80 22.92
C ARG A 177 -5.78 19.20 23.59
N TYR A 178 -5.70 17.88 23.67
CA TYR A 178 -4.51 17.22 24.21
C TYR A 178 -3.36 17.28 23.21
N VAL A 179 -2.17 17.60 23.71
CA VAL A 179 -0.92 17.58 22.92
C VAL A 179 -0.30 16.19 23.02
N VAL A 180 -0.19 15.53 21.87
CA VAL A 180 0.44 14.22 21.71
C VAL A 180 1.68 14.36 20.86
N ASP A 181 2.83 13.99 21.42
CA ASP A 181 4.10 14.02 20.73
C ASP A 181 4.39 12.65 20.08
N LEU A 182 4.74 12.70 18.80
CA LEU A 182 5.14 11.55 18.00
C LEU A 182 6.65 11.56 17.80
N SER A 183 7.27 10.39 18.01
CA SER A 183 8.70 10.17 17.76
C SER A 183 8.90 8.80 17.09
N MET A 184 10.05 8.60 16.46
CA MET A 184 10.44 7.36 15.77
C MET A 184 11.76 6.84 16.28
#